data_AF-F9P6N0-F1
#
_entry.id   AF-F9P6N0-F1
#
_cell.length_a   1.000
_cell.length_b   1.000
_cell.length_c   1.000
_cell.angle_alpha   90.00
_cell.angle_beta   90.00
_cell.angle_gamma   90.00
#
_symmetry.space_group_name_H-M   'P 1'
#
loop_
_entity.id
_entity.type
_entity.pdbx_description
1 polymer ?
#
loop_
_entity_poly.entity_id
_entity_poly.type
_entity_poly.pdbx_seq_one_letter_code
_entity_poly.pdbx_strand_id
1 'polypeptide(L)' 'MKLTKRQKEIVEIVKKDQPVSGEKISELLDVSRATLRSDLSFLTLVGILKASPKVGYTYSGSDLETLFSLILFRRK' A
#
# COMPACT_ATOMS: atom_id res chain seq x y z
N MET A 1 -9.35 7.74 9.64
CA MET A 1 -7.86 7.86 9.55
C MET A 1 -7.49 8.85 8.46
N LYS A 2 -6.38 9.60 8.58
CA LYS A 2 -5.94 10.56 7.53
C LYS A 2 -4.58 10.15 6.98
N LEU A 3 -4.53 9.77 5.69
CA LEU A 3 -3.28 9.49 4.99
C LEU A 3 -2.44 10.76 4.81
N THR A 4 -1.12 10.61 4.88
CA THR A 4 -0.18 11.68 4.52
C THR A 4 -0.26 12.00 3.02
N LYS A 5 0.28 13.15 2.61
CA LYS A 5 0.30 13.54 1.19
C LYS A 5 0.99 12.47 0.33
N ARG A 6 2.18 12.03 0.75
CA ARG A 6 2.95 10.99 0.05
C ARG A 6 2.23 9.65 0.01
N GLN A 7 1.57 9.24 1.11
CA GLN A 7 0.77 8.00 1.12
C GLN A 7 -0.37 8.05 0.10
N LYS A 8 -1.04 9.20 -0.04
CA LYS A 8 -2.07 9.38 -1.08
C LYS A 8 -1.46 9.28 -2.48
N GLU A 9 -0.33 9.93 -2.71
CA GLU A 9 0.37 9.86 -4.00
C GLU A 9 0.79 8.43 -4.34
N ILE A 10 1.33 7.67 -3.37
CA ILE A 10 1.63 6.24 -3.54
C ILE A 10 0.38 5.46 -3.93
N VAL A 11 -0.75 5.69 -3.27
CA VAL A 11 -2.01 5.01 -3.59
C VAL A 11 -2.47 5.31 -5.02
N GLU A 12 -2.36 6.56 -5.47
CA GLU A 12 -2.74 6.94 -6.83
C GLU A 12 -1.79 6.34 -7.88
N ILE A 13 -0.49 6.29 -7.62
CA ILE A 13 0.48 5.58 -8.48
C ILE A 13 0.09 4.10 -8.58
N VAL A 14 -0.15 3.43 -7.45
CA VAL A 14 -0.51 2.01 -7.47
C VAL A 14 -1.84 1.78 -8.19
N LYS A 15 -2.86 2.62 -8.00
CA LYS A 15 -4.13 2.48 -8.74
C LYS A 15 -3.94 2.58 -10.25
N LYS A 16 -3.05 3.47 -10.70
CA LYS A 16 -2.79 3.73 -12.11
C LYS A 16 -1.93 2.63 -12.76
N ASP A 17 -0.89 2.19 -12.06
CA ASP A 17 0.20 1.40 -12.64
C ASP A 17 0.29 -0.04 -12.06
N GLN A 18 -0.70 -0.50 -11.29
CA GLN A 18 -0.69 -1.84 -10.69
C GLN A 18 -0.66 -2.98 -11.73
N PRO A 19 0.11 -4.05 -11.49
CA PRO A 19 1.04 -4.21 -10.37
C PRO A 19 2.31 -3.38 -10.55
N VAL A 20 2.69 -2.61 -9.52
CA VAL A 20 3.83 -1.69 -9.59
C VAL A 20 4.88 -2.01 -8.53
N SER A 21 6.16 -2.02 -8.90
CA SER A 21 7.27 -2.32 -7.99
C SER A 21 7.57 -1.14 -7.06
N GLY A 22 8.12 -1.42 -5.87
CA GLY A 22 8.62 -0.37 -4.97
C GLY A 22 9.74 0.47 -5.58
N GLU A 23 10.54 -0.12 -6.48
CA GLU A 23 11.52 0.60 -7.30
C GLU A 23 10.84 1.62 -8.20
N LYS A 24 9.77 1.23 -8.91
CA LYS A 24 9.10 2.15 -9.81
C LYS A 24 8.42 3.30 -9.06
N ILE A 25 7.81 3.01 -7.91
CA ILE A 25 7.24 4.05 -7.04
C ILE A 25 8.34 5.00 -6.56
N SER A 26 9.53 4.49 -6.23
CA SER A 26 10.68 5.29 -5.80
C SER A 26 11.18 6.25 -6.88
N GLU A 27 11.23 5.79 -8.14
CA GLU A 27 11.57 6.63 -9.29
C GLU A 27 10.52 7.72 -9.53
N LEU A 28 9.24 7.37 -9.49
CA LEU A 28 8.15 8.31 -9.78
C LEU A 28 7.99 9.42 -8.74
N LEU A 29 8.36 9.14 -7.49
CA LEU A 29 8.26 10.09 -6.37
C LEU A 29 9.58 10.77 -6.03
N ASP A 30 10.67 10.44 -6.73
CA ASP A 30 12.03 10.94 -6.48
C ASP A 30 12.45 10.80 -5.00
N VAL A 31 12.23 9.61 -4.43
CA VAL A 31 12.57 9.29 -3.05
C VAL A 31 13.23 7.93 -2.93
N SER A 32 14.10 7.76 -1.93
CA SER A 32 14.77 6.47 -1.74
C SER A 32 13.78 5.34 -1.41
N ARG A 33 14.09 4.12 -1.84
CA ARG A 33 13.35 2.91 -1.47
C ARG A 33 13.28 2.71 0.05
N ALA A 34 14.33 3.09 0.78
CA ALA A 34 14.36 3.01 2.23
C ALA A 34 13.31 3.93 2.88
N THR A 35 13.13 5.13 2.32
CA THR A 35 12.10 6.09 2.77
C THR A 35 10.70 5.55 2.54
N LEU A 36 10.44 4.96 1.36
CA LEU A 36 9.13 4.41 1.01
C LEU A 36 8.73 3.18 1.81
N ARG A 37 9.68 2.45 2.39
CA ARG A 37 9.38 1.23 3.17
C ARG A 37 8.33 1.50 4.25
N SER A 38 8.47 2.61 4.99
CA SER A 38 7.52 2.97 6.05
C SER A 38 6.09 3.18 5.54
N ASP A 39 5.93 3.90 4.43
CA ASP A 39 4.62 4.17 3.83
C ASP A 39 4.02 2.92 3.19
N LEU A 40 4.81 2.15 2.43
CA LEU A 40 4.34 0.92 1.78
C LEU A 40 3.94 -0.15 2.80
N SER A 41 4.74 -0.31 3.87
CA SER A 41 4.40 -1.21 4.98
C SER A 41 3.13 -0.77 5.68
N PHE A 42 2.98 0.52 5.98
CA PHE A 42 1.77 1.05 6.60
C PHE A 42 0.55 0.83 5.70
N LEU A 43 0.62 1.24 4.43
CA LEU A 43 -0.48 1.09 3.46
C LEU A 43 -0.86 -0.38 3.21
N THR A 44 0.10 -1.30 3.32
CA THR A 44 -0.17 -2.74 3.25
C THR A 44 -0.82 -3.25 4.53
N LEU A 45 -0.34 -2.83 5.70
CA LEU A 45 -0.87 -3.21 7.00
C LEU A 45 -2.34 -2.80 7.17
N VAL A 46 -2.67 -1.57 6.75
CA VAL A 46 -4.03 -1.03 6.82
C VAL A 46 -4.94 -1.55 5.71
N GLY A 47 -4.44 -2.41 4.82
CA GLY A 47 -5.26 -3.06 3.80
C GLY A 47 -5.52 -2.23 2.55
N ILE A 48 -4.91 -1.06 2.40
CA ILE A 48 -5.10 -0.23 1.21
C ILE A 48 -4.34 -0.83 0.03
N LEU A 49 -3.14 -1.34 0.30
CA LEU A 49 -2.30 -2.04 -0.67
C LEU A 49 -2.17 -3.52 -0.31
N LYS A 50 -1.86 -4.33 -1.33
CA LYS A 50 -1.41 -5.71 -1.16
C LYS A 50 -0.03 -5.84 -1.79
N ALA A 51 0.92 -6.29 -0.98
CA ALA A 51 2.25 -6.65 -1.47
C ALA A 51 2.26 -8.09 -1.99
N SER A 52 2.92 -8.32 -3.12
CA SER A 52 3.14 -9.65 -3.70
C SER A 52 4.62 -9.86 -4.02
N PRO A 53 5.27 -10.93 -3.51
CA PRO A 53 6.68 -11.19 -3.77
C PRO A 53 6.99 -11.22 -5.26
N LYS A 54 8.07 -10.53 -5.69
CA LYS A 54 8.52 -10.42 -7.09
C LYS A 54 7.54 -9.77 -8.08
N VAL A 55 6.36 -9.31 -7.62
CA VAL A 55 5.33 -8.69 -8.47
C VAL A 55 5.21 -7.20 -8.14
N GLY A 56 5.20 -6.84 -6.85
CA GLY A 56 5.05 -5.46 -6.41
C GLY A 56 3.75 -5.26 -5.64
N TYR A 57 3.14 -4.09 -5.79
CA TYR A 57 1.97 -3.64 -5.03
C TYR A 57 0.75 -3.51 -5.94
N THR A 58 -0.39 -3.92 -5.41
CA THR A 58 -1.72 -3.71 -6.01
C THR A 58 -2.63 -3.00 -5.03
N TYR A 59 -3.59 -2.25 -5.54
CA TYR A 59 -4.62 -1.59 -4.74
C TYR A 59 -5.66 -2.64 -4.30
N SER A 60 -5.88 -2.73 -2.99
CA SER A 60 -6.86 -3.66 -2.40
C SER A 60 -8.16 -2.98 -1.98
N GLY A 61 -8.14 -1.66 -1.78
CA GLY A 61 -9.35 -0.87 -1.51
C GLY A 61 -10.07 -1.17 -0.20
N SER A 62 -9.49 -1.97 0.69
CA SER A 62 -10.05 -2.21 2.02
C SER A 62 -9.80 -1.01 2.94
N ASP A 63 -10.87 -0.52 3.55
CA ASP A 63 -10.78 0.33 4.73
C ASP A 63 -10.32 -0.52 5.93
N LEU A 64 -9.64 0.11 6.88
CA LEU A 64 -9.09 -0.55 8.08
C LEU A 64 -10.17 -1.33 8.85
N GLU A 65 -11.39 -0.78 8.91
CA GLU A 65 -12.55 -1.41 9.54
C GLU A 65 -12.92 -2.74 8.86
N THR A 66 -12.92 -2.77 7.52
CA THR A 66 -13.19 -4.00 6.75
C THR A 66 -12.10 -5.03 6.97
N LEU A 67 -10.83 -4.61 7.01
CA LEU A 67 -9.71 -5.53 7.23
C LEU A 67 -9.68 -6.07 8.67
N PHE A 68 -9.93 -5.23 9.67
CA PHE A 68 -10.06 -5.64 11.06
C PHE A 68 -11.23 -6.60 11.22
N SER A 69 -12.38 -6.31 10.61
CA SER A 69 -13.52 -7.23 10.62
C SER A 69 -13.12 -8.59 10.03
N LEU A 70 -12.45 -8.63 8.88
CA LEU A 70 -12.02 -9.88 8.25
C LEU A 70 -11.00 -10.69 9.07
N ILE A 71 -10.05 -10.03 9.74
CA ILE A 71 -9.00 -10.70 10.51
C ILE A 71 -9.50 -11.12 11.90
N LEU A 72 -10.30 -10.27 12.55
CA LEU A 72 -10.80 -10.49 13.91
C LEU A 72 -11.96 -11.50 13.94
N PHE A 73 -12.87 -11.46 12.95
CA PHE A 73 -13.98 -12.42 12.86
C PHE A 73 -13.61 -13.75 12.22
N ARG A 74 -12.38 -13.92 11.69
CA ARG A 74 -11.90 -15.22 11.20
C ARG A 74 -11.52 -16.22 12.30
N ARG A 75 -11.73 -15.88 13.58
CA ARG A 75 -11.74 -16.86 14.67
C ARG A 75 -13.14 -17.45 14.83
N LYS A 76 -13.51 -18.39 13.97
CA LYS A 76 -14.49 -19.43 14.32
C LYS A 76 -14.24 -20.69 13.51
#